data_AF-A0A7R9MMZ0-F1
#
_entry.id   AF-A0A7R9MMZ0-F1
#
_cell.length_a   1.000
_cell.length_b   1.000
_cell.length_c   1.000
_cell.angle_alpha   90.00
_cell.angle_beta   90.00
_cell.angle_gamma   90.00
#
_symmetry.space_group_name_H-M   'P 1'
#
loop_
_entity.id
_entity.type
_entity.pdbx_description
1 polymer ?
#
loop_
_entity_poly.entity_id
_entity_poly.type
_entity_poly.pdbx_seq_one_letter_code
_entity_poly.pdbx_strand_id
1 'polypeptide(L)'
;MSLAGVCPELPIGGFSFENYQRNEMLCAKGFPLPKVTKTGTTIAGIVFGDGVILGADTRATSDTIIADKNCEKIHYLAANMYCCGAGTAADTEMVTRMISSQLELHRLNTGNTVPVVAANRLLKQYLFRSE
;
A
#
# COMPACT_ATOMS: atom_id res chain seq x y z
N MET A 1 -6.70 29.19 -3.43
CA MET A 1 -6.25 28.47 -2.23
C MET A 1 -5.38 27.32 -2.70
N SER A 2 -4.05 27.41 -2.55
CA SER A 2 -3.12 26.43 -3.11
C SER A 2 -3.14 25.12 -2.32
N LEU A 3 -3.25 23.99 -3.01
CA LEU A 3 -3.17 22.60 -2.51
C LEU A 3 -1.79 22.21 -1.91
N ALA A 4 -0.87 23.16 -1.74
CA ALA A 4 0.52 22.94 -1.36
C ALA A 4 0.74 22.46 0.09
N GLY A 5 -0.31 22.33 0.92
CA GLY A 5 -0.17 22.09 2.36
C GLY A 5 -0.23 20.63 2.82
N VAL A 6 -0.54 19.66 1.94
CA VAL A 6 -0.86 18.28 2.38
C VAL A 6 0.20 17.25 1.98
N CYS A 7 1.09 17.59 1.03
CA CYS A 7 2.16 16.69 0.62
C CYS A 7 3.50 17.14 1.24
N PRO A 8 4.19 16.29 2.02
CA PRO A 8 5.58 16.59 2.38
C PRO A 8 6.40 16.78 1.11
N GLU A 9 7.37 17.70 1.11
CA GLU A 9 8.30 17.85 -0.02
C GLU A 9 9.01 16.51 -0.24
N LEU A 10 8.61 15.81 -1.29
CA LEU A 10 9.22 14.56 -1.67
C LEU A 10 10.59 14.88 -2.29
N PRO A 11 11.65 14.12 -1.94
CA PRO A 11 12.94 14.26 -2.61
C PRO A 11 12.75 14.10 -4.12
N ILE A 12 13.53 14.84 -4.90
CA ILE A 12 13.50 14.85 -6.36
C ILE A 12 13.58 13.39 -6.85
N GLY A 13 12.55 12.96 -7.57
CA GLY A 13 12.35 11.55 -7.95
C GLY A 13 13.55 10.96 -8.71
N GLY A 14 13.81 9.68 -8.45
CA GLY A 14 14.85 8.88 -9.08
C GLY A 14 14.86 7.45 -8.53
N PHE A 15 15.51 6.53 -9.24
CA PHE A 15 15.73 5.19 -8.70
C PHE A 15 16.77 5.26 -7.57
N SER A 16 16.38 4.88 -6.34
CA SER A 16 17.33 4.70 -5.23
C SER A 16 17.89 3.28 -5.27
N PHE A 17 19.19 3.17 -5.47
CA PHE A 17 19.93 1.90 -5.45
C PHE A 17 20.71 1.68 -4.16
N GLU A 18 20.49 2.50 -3.12
CA GLU A 18 21.20 2.42 -1.84
C GLU A 18 21.09 1.03 -1.20
N ASN A 19 19.91 0.42 -1.28
CA ASN A 19 19.69 -0.93 -0.78
C ASN A 19 20.46 -2.01 -1.56
N TYR A 20 20.62 -1.83 -2.86
CA TYR A 20 21.42 -2.72 -3.70
C TYR A 20 22.90 -2.62 -3.32
N GLN A 21 23.43 -1.40 -3.26
CA GLN A 21 24.83 -1.15 -2.86
C GLN A 21 25.12 -1.66 -1.43
N ARG A 22 24.19 -1.45 -0.49
CA ARG A 22 24.27 -2.00 0.87
C ARG A 22 24.34 -3.53 0.85
N ASN A 23 23.48 -4.18 0.06
CA ASN A 23 23.46 -5.64 -0.04
C ASN A 23 24.76 -6.19 -0.64
N GLU A 24 25.32 -5.54 -1.67
CA GLU A 24 26.64 -5.91 -2.21
C GLU A 24 27.75 -5.79 -1.15
N MET A 25 27.77 -4.70 -0.39
CA MET A 25 28.75 -4.51 0.69
C MET A 25 28.63 -5.60 1.78
N LEU A 26 27.39 -5.99 2.13
CA LEU A 26 27.15 -7.05 3.10
C LEU A 26 27.58 -8.42 2.58
N CYS A 27 27.32 -8.72 1.30
CA CYS A 27 27.84 -9.91 0.64
C CYS A 27 29.37 -9.95 0.66
N ALA A 28 30.04 -8.84 0.35
CA ALA A 28 31.49 -8.74 0.39
C ALA A 28 32.06 -8.98 1.79
N LYS A 29 31.28 -8.70 2.84
CA LYS A 29 31.61 -8.97 4.24
C LYS A 29 31.21 -10.38 4.72
N GLY A 30 30.70 -11.23 3.83
CA GLY A 30 30.33 -12.61 4.13
C GLY A 30 28.92 -12.80 4.72
N PHE A 31 28.07 -11.77 4.72
CA PHE A 31 26.68 -11.91 5.14
C PHE A 31 25.83 -12.50 4.00
N PRO A 32 24.90 -13.42 4.29
CA PRO A 32 24.00 -13.98 3.28
C PRO A 32 23.03 -12.93 2.75
N LEU A 33 22.64 -13.06 1.48
CA LEU A 33 21.61 -12.22 0.88
C LEU A 33 20.26 -12.44 1.59
N PRO A 34 19.47 -11.36 1.80
CA PRO A 34 18.09 -11.51 2.26
C PRO A 34 17.29 -12.38 1.29
N LYS A 35 16.53 -13.34 1.82
CA LYS A 35 15.61 -14.14 1.02
C LYS A 35 14.48 -13.24 0.53
N VAL A 36 14.34 -13.13 -0.79
CA VAL A 36 13.27 -12.33 -1.41
C VAL A 36 11.96 -13.12 -1.33
N THR A 37 10.97 -12.58 -0.63
CA THR A 37 9.60 -13.12 -0.66
C THR A 37 8.89 -12.59 -1.91
N LYS A 38 8.67 -13.47 -2.89
CA LYS A 38 7.86 -13.14 -4.06
C LYS A 38 6.39 -13.39 -3.74
N THR A 39 5.62 -12.32 -3.61
CA THR A 39 4.16 -12.39 -3.42
C THR A 39 3.40 -12.54 -4.73
N GLY A 40 4.08 -12.52 -5.87
CA GLY A 40 3.46 -12.58 -7.20
C GLY A 40 2.63 -11.35 -7.57
N THR A 41 2.62 -10.32 -6.72
CA THR A 41 1.81 -9.11 -6.86
C THR A 41 2.71 -7.89 -7.01
N THR A 42 2.41 -7.03 -7.98
CA THR A 42 3.09 -5.75 -8.19
C THR A 42 2.07 -4.61 -8.11
N ILE A 43 2.27 -3.74 -7.12
CA ILE A 43 1.48 -2.53 -6.91
C ILE A 43 2.41 -1.31 -7.02
N ALA A 44 1.92 -0.23 -7.60
CA ALA A 44 2.65 1.01 -7.76
C ALA A 44 1.71 2.21 -7.51
N GLY A 45 2.26 3.27 -6.94
CA GLY A 45 1.55 4.53 -6.71
C GLY A 45 2.43 5.71 -7.10
N ILE A 46 1.85 6.71 -7.76
CA ILE A 46 2.54 7.94 -8.16
C ILE A 46 1.70 9.13 -7.71
N VAL A 47 2.36 10.14 -7.13
CA VAL A 47 1.76 11.44 -6.83
C VAL A 47 2.08 12.39 -7.98
N PHE A 48 1.07 13.12 -8.47
CA PHE A 48 1.22 14.17 -9.46
C PHE A 48 0.53 15.45 -8.97
N GLY A 49 0.62 16.55 -9.73
CA GLY A 49 0.22 17.88 -9.27
C GLY A 49 -1.17 17.97 -8.62
N ASP A 50 -2.15 17.27 -9.20
CA ASP A 50 -3.56 17.36 -8.77
C ASP A 50 -4.09 16.07 -8.11
N GLY A 51 -3.23 15.10 -7.81
CA GLY A 51 -3.70 13.86 -7.20
C GLY A 51 -2.71 12.70 -7.20
N VAL A 52 -3.28 11.49 -7.24
CA VAL A 52 -2.52 10.24 -7.19
C VAL A 52 -3.02 9.25 -8.23
N ILE A 53 -2.11 8.43 -8.74
CA ILE A 53 -2.39 7.28 -9.61
C ILE A 53 -2.01 6.02 -8.84
N LEU A 54 -2.89 5.04 -8.80
CA LEU A 54 -2.64 3.70 -8.27
C LEU A 54 -2.72 2.69 -9.41
N GLY A 55 -1.72 1.82 -9.52
CA GLY A 55 -1.67 0.74 -10.50
C GLY A 55 -1.38 -0.59 -9.81
N ALA A 56 -2.08 -1.64 -10.23
CA ALA A 56 -1.87 -2.99 -9.74
C ALA A 56 -2.02 -3.99 -10.88
N ASP A 57 -1.30 -5.10 -10.80
CA ASP A 57 -1.51 -6.24 -11.70
C ASP A 57 -2.75 -7.05 -11.29
N THR A 58 -3.42 -7.74 -12.22
CA THR A 58 -4.67 -8.48 -11.94
C THR A 58 -4.45 -9.97 -11.66
N ARG A 59 -3.22 -10.46 -11.74
CA ARG A 59 -2.90 -11.88 -11.57
C ARG A 59 -2.77 -12.25 -10.10
N ALA A 60 -3.47 -13.29 -9.65
CA ALA A 60 -3.24 -13.93 -8.36
C ALA A 60 -2.73 -15.36 -8.58
N THR A 61 -1.65 -15.71 -7.90
CA THR A 61 -1.03 -17.04 -7.96
C THR A 61 -1.11 -17.71 -6.59
N SER A 62 -1.46 -18.99 -6.58
CA SER A 62 -1.24 -19.88 -5.43
C SER A 62 -0.06 -20.79 -5.78
N ASP A 63 1.09 -20.51 -5.15
CA ASP A 63 2.39 -21.08 -5.49
C ASP A 63 2.74 -20.97 -6.99
N THR A 64 2.55 -22.05 -7.75
CA THR A 64 2.88 -22.13 -9.19
C THR A 64 1.66 -22.00 -10.09
N ILE A 65 0.45 -22.01 -9.53
CA ILE A 65 -0.80 -22.02 -10.28
C ILE A 65 -1.43 -20.63 -10.26
N ILE A 66 -1.91 -20.16 -11.41
CA ILE A 66 -2.72 -18.95 -11.48
C ILE A 66 -4.11 -19.30 -10.92
N ALA A 67 -4.39 -18.83 -9.71
CA ALA A 67 -5.65 -19.06 -9.01
C ALA A 67 -6.75 -18.14 -9.54
N ASP A 68 -6.40 -16.89 -9.87
CA ASP A 68 -7.30 -15.93 -10.49
C ASP A 68 -6.53 -15.03 -11.46
N LYS A 69 -7.12 -14.76 -12.63
CA LYS A 69 -6.56 -13.88 -13.67
C LYS A 69 -7.02 -12.43 -13.52
N ASN A 70 -8.11 -12.20 -12.80
CA ASN A 70 -8.80 -10.92 -12.67
C ASN A 70 -9.03 -10.55 -11.19
N CYS A 71 -8.05 -10.83 -10.35
CA CYS A 71 -8.11 -10.47 -8.93
C CYS A 71 -8.02 -8.95 -8.78
N GLU A 72 -9.00 -8.36 -8.11
CA GLU A 72 -9.03 -6.94 -7.80
C GLU A 72 -8.14 -6.63 -6.59
N LYS A 73 -7.06 -5.90 -6.83
CA LYS A 73 -6.08 -5.51 -5.79
C LYS A 73 -6.21 -4.06 -5.34
N ILE A 74 -7.05 -3.28 -6.01
CA ILE A 74 -7.33 -1.89 -5.70
C ILE A 74 -8.67 -1.85 -4.98
N HIS A 75 -8.65 -1.67 -3.66
CA HIS A 75 -9.84 -1.70 -2.83
C HIS A 75 -10.32 -0.29 -2.51
N TYR A 76 -11.63 -0.10 -2.59
CA TYR A 76 -12.29 1.13 -2.15
C TYR A 76 -12.19 1.30 -0.63
N LEU A 77 -11.86 2.50 -0.16
CA LEU A 77 -11.93 2.85 1.26
C LEU A 77 -12.97 3.92 1.55
N ALA A 78 -12.92 5.02 0.80
CA ALA A 78 -13.82 6.17 0.91
C ALA A 78 -13.88 6.91 -0.43
N ALA A 79 -14.81 7.86 -0.60
CA ALA A 79 -15.00 8.58 -1.85
C ALA A 79 -13.74 9.28 -2.39
N ASN A 80 -12.82 9.67 -1.51
CA ASN A 80 -11.54 10.32 -1.83
C ASN A 80 -10.32 9.38 -1.67
N MET A 81 -10.52 8.07 -1.47
CA MET A 81 -9.45 7.16 -1.03
C MET A 81 -9.61 5.72 -1.55
N TYR A 82 -8.55 5.20 -2.14
CA TYR A 82 -8.38 3.78 -2.48
C TYR A 82 -7.09 3.25 -1.84
N CYS A 83 -6.98 1.93 -1.72
CA CYS A 83 -5.77 1.27 -1.24
C CYS A 83 -5.43 0.04 -2.08
N CYS A 84 -4.15 -0.30 -2.14
CA CYS A 84 -3.69 -1.50 -2.85
C CYS A 84 -3.25 -2.58 -1.86
N GLY A 85 -3.75 -3.80 -2.03
CA GLY A 85 -3.38 -4.97 -1.24
C GLY A 85 -2.25 -5.77 -1.88
N ALA A 86 -1.30 -6.25 -1.07
CA ALA A 86 -0.31 -7.24 -1.48
C ALA A 86 -0.04 -8.21 -0.31
N GLY A 87 0.28 -9.46 -0.63
CA GLY A 87 0.41 -10.54 0.35
C GLY A 87 -0.78 -11.50 0.30
N THR A 88 -1.21 -12.00 1.46
CA THR A 88 -2.36 -12.91 1.56
C THR A 88 -3.65 -12.19 1.16
N ALA A 89 -4.26 -12.61 0.06
CA ALA A 89 -5.44 -11.94 -0.51
C ALA A 89 -6.60 -11.81 0.49
N ALA A 90 -6.91 -12.88 1.23
CA ALA A 90 -7.99 -12.87 2.22
C ALA A 90 -7.76 -11.85 3.34
N ASP A 91 -6.54 -11.72 3.84
CA ASP A 91 -6.19 -10.74 4.88
C ASP A 91 -6.38 -9.32 4.35
N THR A 92 -5.89 -9.05 3.13
CA THR A 92 -6.04 -7.73 2.51
C THR A 92 -7.50 -7.35 2.30
N GLU A 93 -8.35 -8.28 1.87
CA GLU A 93 -9.77 -8.01 1.65
C GLU A 93 -10.51 -7.75 2.98
N MET A 94 -10.29 -8.59 3.99
CA MET A 94 -10.98 -8.45 5.27
C MET A 94 -10.58 -7.17 6.00
N VAL A 95 -9.29 -6.85 6.01
CA VAL A 95 -8.78 -5.64 6.67
C VAL A 95 -9.29 -4.40 5.95
N THR A 96 -9.24 -4.35 4.62
CA THR A 96 -9.69 -3.18 3.87
C THR A 96 -11.20 -2.95 4.01
N ARG A 97 -12.02 -4.00 3.98
CA ARG A 97 -13.48 -3.90 4.22
C ARG A 97 -13.80 -3.39 5.63
N MET A 98 -13.08 -3.85 6.64
CA MET A 98 -13.23 -3.39 8.02
C MET A 98 -12.89 -1.91 8.15
N ILE A 99 -11.75 -1.49 7.59
CA ILE A 99 -11.29 -0.11 7.64
C ILE A 99 -12.24 0.80 6.86
N SER A 100 -12.69 0.41 5.66
CA SER A 100 -13.68 1.17 4.90
C SER A 100 -14.96 1.40 5.72
N SER A 101 -15.44 0.37 6.43
CA SER A 101 -16.62 0.49 7.30
C SER A 101 -16.39 1.48 8.45
N GLN A 102 -15.21 1.47 9.07
CA GLN A 102 -14.86 2.41 10.14
C GLN A 102 -14.73 3.84 9.64
N LEU A 103 -14.16 4.03 8.44
CA LEU A 103 -14.06 5.35 7.80
C LEU A 103 -15.44 5.90 7.46
N GLU A 104 -16.36 5.06 6.98
CA GLU A 104 -17.72 5.47 6.68
C GLU A 104 -18.48 5.89 7.96
N LEU A 105 -18.35 5.14 9.05
CA LEU A 105 -18.90 5.54 10.35
C LEU A 105 -18.29 6.87 10.83
N HIS A 106 -16.99 7.07 10.66
CA HIS A 106 -16.33 8.33 11.01
C HIS A 106 -16.87 9.50 10.18
N ARG A 107 -17.08 9.30 8.88
CA ARG A 107 -17.70 10.28 7.97
C ARG A 107 -19.10 10.65 8.42
N LEU A 108 -19.95 9.66 8.72
CA LEU A 108 -21.33 9.86 9.17
C LEU A 108 -21.39 10.59 10.51
N ASN A 109 -20.50 10.27 11.45
CA ASN A 109 -20.47 10.92 12.76
C ASN A 109 -19.96 12.37 12.72
N THR A 110 -19.02 12.67 11.82
CA THR A 110 -18.39 14.01 11.74
C THR A 110 -19.05 14.92 10.71
N GLY A 111 -19.81 14.36 9.76
CA GLY A 111 -20.37 15.07 8.61
C GLY A 111 -19.33 15.55 7.60
N ASN A 112 -18.05 15.18 7.74
CA ASN A 112 -16.94 15.69 6.94
C ASN A 112 -16.22 14.57 6.18
N THR A 113 -15.55 14.92 5.09
CA THR A 113 -14.67 13.99 4.36
C THR A 113 -13.52 13.54 5.25
N VAL A 114 -13.28 12.23 5.30
CA VAL A 114 -12.25 11.64 6.15
C VAL A 114 -10.87 11.88 5.54
N PRO A 115 -9.88 12.40 6.30
CA PRO A 115 -8.54 12.62 5.79
C PRO A 115 -7.75 11.31 5.70
N VAL A 116 -6.81 11.23 4.75
CA VAL A 116 -6.01 10.00 4.48
C VAL A 116 -5.25 9.50 5.71
N VAL A 117 -4.80 10.43 6.55
CA VAL A 117 -4.09 10.15 7.80
C VAL A 117 -4.91 9.28 8.77
N ALA A 118 -6.24 9.43 8.77
CA ALA A 118 -7.11 8.64 9.64
C ALA A 118 -7.07 7.15 9.25
N ALA A 119 -7.20 6.84 7.95
CA ALA A 119 -7.09 5.46 7.47
C ALA A 119 -5.71 4.85 7.77
N ASN A 120 -4.64 5.62 7.54
CA ASN A 120 -3.26 5.19 7.85
C ASN A 120 -3.11 4.83 9.35
N ARG A 121 -3.70 5.63 10.24
CA ARG A 121 -3.65 5.36 11.68
C ARG A 121 -4.44 4.12 12.08
N LEU A 122 -5.65 3.94 11.55
CA LEU A 122 -6.47 2.76 11.82
C LEU A 122 -5.77 1.47 11.34
N LEU A 123 -5.23 1.49 10.12
CA LEU A 123 -4.48 0.36 9.55
C LEU A 123 -3.26 0.00 10.41
N LYS A 124 -2.42 0.99 10.75
CA LYS A 124 -1.22 0.77 11.58
C LYS A 124 -1.57 0.19 12.95
N GLN A 125 -2.59 0.72 13.61
CA GLN A 125 -3.02 0.22 14.93
C GLN A 125 -3.58 -1.20 14.85
N TYR A 126 -4.37 -1.50 13.82
CA TYR A 126 -4.94 -2.83 13.63
C TYR A 126 -3.87 -3.88 13.35
N LEU A 127 -2.95 -3.60 12.43
CA LEU A 127 -1.89 -4.53 12.03
C LEU A 127 -0.90 -4.76 13.17
N PHE A 128 -0.48 -3.71 13.87
CA PHE A 128 0.48 -3.84 14.98
C PHE A 128 -0.08 -4.62 16.18
N ARG A 129 -1.41 -4.62 16.38
CA ARG A 129 -2.04 -5.43 17.43
C ARG A 129 -2.05 -6.93 17.10
N SER A 130 -1.90 -7.27 15.82
CA SER A 130 -2.05 -8.64 15.32
C SER A 130 -0.69 -9.36 15.15
N GLU A 131 0.42 -8.67 15.46
CA GLU A 131 1.78 -9.22 15.54
C GLU A 131 2.16 -9.59 16.99
#